data_AF-I0B5X5-F1
#
_entry.id   AF-I0B5X5-F1
#
_cell.length_a   1.000
_cell.length_b   1.000
_cell.length_c   1.000
_cell.angle_alpha   90.00
_cell.angle_beta   90.00
_cell.angle_gamma   90.00
#
_symmetry.space_group_name_H-M   'P 1'
#
loop_
_entity.id
_entity.type
_entity.pdbx_description
1 polymer ?
#
loop_
_entity_poly.entity_id
_entity_poly.type
_entity_poly.pdbx_seq_one_letter_code
_entity_poly.pdbx_strand_id
1 'polypeptide(L)'
;MRTFIIITVLSALAACCSASILLSEEEMITVVYDDESPNGRILSNAELHNSIIPNNFVLLAEWRCDAPSINGQVQRVGVRYDEDPNVRISQVSVTYYSPAPRIDRSPLGRNF
;
A
#
# COMPACT_ATOMS: atom_id res chain seq x y z
N MET A 1 33.29 -22.10 27.68
CA MET A 1 33.07 -21.79 26.25
C MET A 1 31.62 -21.94 25.79
N ARG A 2 30.85 -22.94 26.27
CA ARG A 2 29.44 -23.12 25.91
C ARG A 2 28.51 -21.93 26.23
N THR A 3 28.73 -21.22 27.33
CA THR A 3 27.84 -20.12 27.77
C THR A 3 27.90 -18.88 26.87
N PHE A 4 29.07 -18.58 26.29
CA PHE A 4 29.24 -17.45 25.37
C PHE A 4 28.48 -17.65 24.06
N ILE A 5 28.37 -18.90 23.61
CA ILE A 5 27.59 -19.26 22.41
C ILE A 5 26.08 -19.04 22.66
N ILE A 6 25.61 -19.33 23.87
CA ILE A 6 24.18 -19.15 24.22
C ILE A 6 23.81 -17.66 24.26
N ILE A 7 24.67 -16.82 24.86
CA ILE A 7 24.43 -15.36 24.94
C ILE A 7 24.46 -14.72 23.54
N THR A 8 25.40 -15.12 22.69
CA THR A 8 25.49 -14.60 21.32
C THR A 8 24.30 -15.02 20.46
N VAL A 9 23.82 -16.25 20.59
CA VAL A 9 22.62 -16.73 19.89
C VAL A 9 21.36 -16.00 20.38
N LEU A 10 21.22 -15.78 21.69
CA LEU A 10 20.06 -15.05 22.25
C LEU A 10 20.07 -13.57 21.87
N SER A 11 21.23 -12.92 21.85
CA SER A 11 21.34 -11.52 21.42
C SER A 11 21.08 -11.35 19.92
N ALA A 12 21.55 -12.29 19.10
CA ALA A 12 21.24 -12.30 17.67
C ALA A 12 19.74 -12.57 17.42
N LEU A 13 19.13 -13.48 18.18
CA LEU A 13 17.69 -13.76 18.08
C LEU A 13 16.85 -12.55 18.52
N ALA A 14 17.24 -11.87 19.61
CA ALA A 14 16.58 -10.64 20.05
C ALA A 14 16.71 -9.51 19.01
N ALA A 15 17.88 -9.34 18.40
CA ALA A 15 18.08 -8.38 17.31
C ALA A 15 17.24 -8.74 16.07
N CYS A 16 17.13 -10.02 15.72
CA CYS A 16 16.29 -10.47 14.61
C CYS A 16 14.79 -10.30 14.90
N CYS A 17 14.34 -10.55 16.14
CA CYS A 17 12.96 -10.29 16.57
C CYS A 17 12.62 -8.79 16.64
N SER A 18 13.61 -7.94 16.91
CA SER A 18 13.45 -6.47 16.90
C SER A 18 13.38 -5.91 15.48
N ALA A 19 14.07 -6.54 14.53
CA ALA A 19 14.06 -6.18 13.11
C ALA A 19 12.87 -6.79 12.35
N SER A 20 12.30 -7.89 12.86
CA SER A 20 10.95 -8.29 12.48
C SER A 20 9.97 -7.37 13.19
N ILE A 21 9.80 -6.17 12.66
CA ILE A 21 8.58 -5.41 12.87
C ILE A 21 7.47 -6.37 12.43
N LEU A 22 6.87 -7.05 13.42
CA LEU A 22 5.58 -7.69 13.28
C LEU A 22 4.65 -6.52 12.97
N LEU A 23 4.44 -6.28 11.67
CA LEU A 23 3.26 -5.57 11.19
C LEU A 23 2.10 -6.19 11.97
N SER A 24 1.55 -5.43 12.90
CA SER A 24 0.38 -5.85 13.66
C SER A 24 -0.65 -6.34 12.64
N GLU A 25 -1.32 -7.46 12.91
CA GLU A 25 -2.34 -8.02 12.01
C GLU A 25 -3.48 -7.01 11.71
N GLU A 26 -3.52 -5.88 12.42
CA GLU A 26 -4.46 -4.77 12.26
C GLU A 26 -3.96 -3.64 11.34
N GLU A 27 -2.71 -3.64 10.88
CA GLU A 27 -2.15 -2.52 10.14
C GLU A 27 -2.49 -2.62 8.64
N MET A 28 -3.53 -1.89 8.24
CA MET A 28 -3.89 -1.68 6.84
C MET A 28 -2.71 -1.12 6.05
N ILE A 29 -2.34 -1.79 4.95
CA ILE A 29 -1.25 -1.36 4.08
C ILE A 29 -1.84 -0.47 2.99
N THR A 30 -1.35 0.76 2.87
CA THR A 30 -1.72 1.66 1.78
C THR A 30 -0.62 1.71 0.72
N VAL A 31 -1.00 1.46 -0.53
CA VAL A 31 -0.14 1.61 -1.71
C VAL A 31 -0.63 2.79 -2.54
N VAL A 32 0.28 3.71 -2.82
CA VAL A 32 0.03 4.89 -3.65
C VAL A 32 0.68 4.74 -5.01
N TYR A 33 -0.08 5.16 -6.01
CA TYR A 33 0.26 5.07 -7.40
C TYR A 33 0.16 6.45 -8.05
N ASP A 34 1.30 7.04 -8.43
CA ASP A 34 1.40 8.37 -9.05
C ASP A 34 2.37 8.34 -10.25
N ASP A 35 2.75 9.51 -10.78
CA ASP A 35 3.69 9.67 -11.89
C ASP A 35 5.14 9.32 -11.50
N GLU A 36 5.53 9.56 -10.24
CA GLU A 36 6.88 9.27 -9.72
C GLU A 36 7.02 7.78 -9.34
N SER A 37 5.90 7.15 -8.99
CA SER A 37 5.80 5.78 -8.47
C SER A 37 4.82 4.95 -9.33
N PRO A 38 5.17 4.64 -10.60
CA PRO A 38 4.31 3.85 -11.48
C PRO A 38 4.02 2.44 -10.94
N ASN A 39 5.01 1.84 -10.27
CA ASN A 39 4.93 0.50 -9.67
C ASN A 39 4.27 0.49 -8.28
N GLY A 40 3.83 1.65 -7.79
CA GLY A 40 3.31 1.81 -6.45
C GLY A 40 4.40 2.00 -5.40
N ARG A 41 4.11 2.80 -4.38
CA ARG A 41 4.91 2.92 -3.16
C ARG A 41 4.03 2.64 -1.94
N ILE A 42 4.54 1.86 -0.99
CA ILE A 42 3.87 1.63 0.29
C ILE A 42 4.11 2.85 1.16
N LEU A 43 3.06 3.34 1.81
CA LEU A 43 3.14 4.48 2.71
C LEU A 43 2.37 4.20 3.99
N SER A 44 2.86 4.77 5.08
CA SER A 44 2.09 4.83 6.32
C SER A 44 0.90 5.80 6.17
N ASN A 45 -0.10 5.64 7.06
CA ASN A 45 -1.26 6.51 7.08
C ASN A 45 -0.87 7.99 7.34
N ALA A 46 0.12 8.21 8.21
CA ALA A 46 0.66 9.55 8.47
C ALA A 46 1.34 10.16 7.24
N GLU A 47 2.10 9.38 6.47
CA GLU A 47 2.74 9.86 5.23
C GLU A 47 1.73 10.12 4.12
N LEU A 48 0.68 9.30 4.02
CA LEU A 48 -0.41 9.53 3.07
C LEU A 48 -1.06 10.90 3.31
N HIS A 49 -1.46 11.19 4.55
CA HIS A 49 -2.13 12.43 4.91
C HIS A 49 -1.20 13.65 4.91
N ASN A 50 0.06 13.50 5.31
CA ASN A 50 0.98 14.65 5.45
C ASN A 50 1.78 14.96 4.18
N SER A 51 2.09 13.95 3.35
CA SER A 51 2.98 14.11 2.19
C SER A 51 2.27 14.07 0.85
N ILE A 52 1.14 13.35 0.73
CA ILE A 52 0.57 13.00 -0.59
C ILE A 52 -0.84 13.50 -0.82
N ILE A 53 -1.59 13.80 0.23
CA ILE A 53 -2.75 14.69 0.12
C ILE A 53 -2.25 16.11 0.44
N PRO A 54 -1.37 16.76 -0.35
CA PRO A 54 -1.13 18.17 -0.10
C PRO A 54 -2.45 18.91 -0.37
N ASN A 55 -2.56 20.12 0.16
CA ASN A 55 -3.74 21.00 0.08
C ASN A 55 -4.27 21.27 -1.35
N ASN A 56 -3.63 20.75 -2.40
CA ASN A 56 -3.96 20.95 -3.80
C ASN A 56 -4.61 19.72 -4.47
N PHE A 57 -4.67 18.56 -3.79
CA PHE A 57 -5.39 17.41 -4.31
C PHE A 57 -6.84 17.47 -3.84
N VAL A 58 -7.75 17.37 -4.80
CA VAL A 58 -9.18 17.24 -4.52
C VAL A 58 -9.53 15.77 -4.59
N LEU A 59 -10.09 15.24 -3.50
CA LEU A 59 -10.63 13.88 -3.49
C LEU A 59 -11.79 13.81 -4.49
N LEU A 60 -11.62 13.08 -5.58
CA LEU A 60 -12.66 12.91 -6.60
C LEU A 60 -13.64 11.80 -6.22
N ALA A 61 -13.13 10.69 -5.70
CA ALA A 61 -13.93 9.55 -5.28
C ALA A 61 -13.19 8.75 -4.20
N GLU A 62 -13.95 8.28 -3.22
CA GLU A 62 -13.51 7.32 -2.22
C GLU A 62 -14.56 6.20 -2.14
N TRP A 63 -14.10 4.97 -2.05
CA TRP A 63 -14.96 3.81 -1.86
C TRP A 63 -14.37 2.91 -0.79
N ARG A 64 -15.28 2.31 -0.02
CA ARG A 64 -14.96 1.21 0.87
C ARG A 64 -15.64 -0.03 0.33
N CYS A 65 -14.84 -1.03 -0.02
CA CYS A 65 -15.33 -2.30 -0.55
C CYS A 65 -14.80 -3.43 0.32
N ASP A 66 -15.70 -4.23 0.86
CA ASP A 66 -15.36 -5.48 1.53
C ASP A 66 -15.41 -6.60 0.49
N ALA A 67 -14.24 -6.89 -0.08
CA ALA A 67 -14.04 -7.91 -1.10
C ALA A 67 -13.37 -9.14 -0.47
N PRO A 68 -14.12 -10.21 -0.14
CA PRO A 68 -13.52 -11.42 0.43
C PRO A 68 -12.62 -12.10 -0.62
N SER A 69 -11.48 -12.63 -0.19
CA SER A 69 -10.63 -13.43 -1.06
C SER A 69 -11.31 -14.77 -1.37
N ILE A 70 -11.62 -15.02 -2.64
CA ILE A 70 -12.16 -16.30 -3.10
C ILE A 70 -11.05 -17.04 -3.83
N ASN A 71 -10.69 -18.23 -3.34
CA ASN A 71 -9.59 -19.00 -3.90
C ASN A 71 -9.82 -19.30 -5.40
N GLY A 72 -8.80 -19.05 -6.22
CA GLY A 72 -8.84 -19.25 -7.66
C GLY A 72 -9.59 -18.18 -8.45
N GLN A 73 -10.10 -17.13 -7.81
CA GLN A 73 -10.78 -16.02 -8.50
C GLN A 73 -9.97 -14.74 -8.45
N VAL A 74 -9.96 -14.01 -9.57
CA VAL A 74 -9.37 -12.68 -9.69
C VAL A 74 -10.49 -11.65 -9.63
N GLN A 75 -10.41 -10.74 -8.67
CA GLN A 75 -11.31 -9.60 -8.60
C GLN A 75 -10.65 -8.38 -9.25
N ARG A 76 -11.41 -7.64 -10.04
CA ARG A 76 -10.94 -6.45 -10.74
C ARG A 76 -11.81 -5.27 -10.34
N VAL A 77 -11.17 -4.23 -9.82
CA VAL A 77 -11.82 -2.94 -9.56
C VAL A 77 -11.34 -1.97 -10.63
N GLY A 78 -12.29 -1.43 -11.40
CA GLY A 78 -12.02 -0.45 -12.44
C GLY A 78 -12.51 0.92 -12.02
N VAL A 79 -11.66 1.92 -12.15
CA VAL A 79 -12.04 3.33 -11.99
C VAL A 79 -12.13 3.94 -13.37
N ARG A 80 -13.26 4.56 -13.66
CA ARG A 80 -13.44 5.34 -14.89
C ARG A 80 -13.94 6.71 -14.49
N TYR A 81 -13.27 7.74 -15.01
CA TYR A 81 -13.66 9.12 -14.87
C TYR A 81 -14.14 9.59 -16.25
N ASP A 82 -15.40 10.00 -16.32
CA ASP A 82 -16.09 10.34 -17.58
C ASP A 82 -16.37 11.85 -17.73
N GLU A 83 -15.79 12.67 -16.84
CA GLU A 83 -16.04 14.11 -16.75
C GLU A 83 -14.96 14.95 -17.48
N ASP A 84 -14.89 16.26 -17.20
CA ASP A 84 -14.05 17.26 -17.87
C ASP A 84 -12.65 16.73 -18.24
N PRO A 85 -12.27 16.70 -19.54
CA PRO A 85 -10.98 16.19 -19.99
C PRO A 85 -9.79 17.01 -19.47
N ASN A 86 -10.02 18.21 -18.92
CA ASN A 86 -8.98 19.00 -18.27
C ASN A 86 -8.65 18.51 -16.85
N VAL A 87 -9.47 17.63 -16.27
CA VAL A 87 -9.20 17.03 -14.97
C VAL A 87 -8.29 15.83 -15.15
N ARG A 88 -7.06 15.99 -14.68
CA ARG A 88 -6.05 14.92 -14.69
C ARG A 88 -6.07 14.17 -13.36
N ILE A 89 -6.35 12.87 -13.41
CA ILE A 89 -6.10 11.98 -12.28
C ILE A 89 -4.59 11.80 -12.15
N SER A 90 -4.01 12.42 -11.12
CA SER A 90 -2.58 12.35 -10.81
C SER A 90 -2.23 11.21 -9.86
N GLN A 91 -3.21 10.67 -9.13
CA GLN A 91 -2.96 9.67 -8.10
C GLN A 91 -4.14 8.70 -7.89
N VAL A 92 -3.82 7.46 -7.55
CA VAL A 92 -4.75 6.47 -6.97
C VAL A 92 -4.09 5.85 -5.72
N SER A 93 -4.85 5.68 -4.64
CA SER A 93 -4.43 4.93 -3.46
C SER A 93 -5.30 3.69 -3.28
N VAL A 94 -4.68 2.59 -2.86
CA VAL A 94 -5.37 1.34 -2.52
C VAL A 94 -4.90 0.91 -1.14
N THR A 95 -5.85 0.71 -0.25
CA THR A 95 -5.60 0.24 1.12
C THR A 95 -6.18 -1.15 1.29
N TYR A 96 -5.40 -2.08 1.83
CA TYR A 96 -5.80 -3.47 2.00
C TYR A 96 -5.30 -4.07 3.32
N TYR A 97 -5.99 -5.12 3.77
CA TYR A 97 -5.52 -5.97 4.84
C TYR A 97 -4.55 -7.03 4.31
N SER A 98 -3.62 -7.46 5.17
CA SER A 98 -2.72 -8.57 4.87
C SER A 98 -3.52 -9.87 4.61
N PRO A 99 -3.10 -10.74 3.67
CA PRO A 99 -1.89 -10.66 2.84
C PRO A 99 -2.03 -9.74 1.62
N ALA A 100 -0.90 -9.19 1.15
CA ALA A 100 -0.89 -8.24 0.06
C ALA A 100 -1.52 -8.80 -1.23
N PRO A 101 -2.55 -8.14 -1.80
CA PRO A 101 -3.12 -8.55 -3.06
C PRO A 101 -2.13 -8.26 -4.19
N ARG A 102 -2.21 -9.05 -5.26
CA ARG A 102 -1.56 -8.70 -6.52
C ARG A 102 -2.39 -7.60 -7.20
N ILE A 103 -1.85 -6.40 -7.27
CA ILE A 103 -2.49 -5.25 -7.89
C ILE A 103 -1.88 -5.02 -9.26
N ASP A 104 -2.70 -5.15 -10.31
CA ASP A 104 -2.34 -4.75 -11.66
C ASP A 104 -2.96 -3.37 -11.94
N ARG A 105 -2.11 -2.33 -12.10
CA ARG A 105 -2.53 -0.95 -12.42
C ARG A 105 -2.19 -0.61 -13.87
N SER A 106 -3.06 0.15 -14.53
CA SER A 106 -2.71 0.86 -15.77
C SER A 106 -2.13 2.26 -15.48
N PRO A 107 -1.21 2.77 -16.31
CA PRO A 107 -0.66 4.12 -16.14
C PRO A 107 -1.75 5.19 -16.06
N LEU A 108 -1.61 6.15 -15.14
CA LEU A 108 -2.54 7.28 -15.03
C LEU A 108 -2.37 8.23 -16.22
N GLY A 109 -3.50 8.67 -16.79
CA GLY A 109 -3.53 9.71 -17.81
C GLY A 109 -2.94 9.37 -19.19
N ARG A 110 -2.57 8.10 -19.46
CA ARG A 110 -2.04 7.68 -20.79
C ARG A 110 -3.02 6.86 -21.63
N ASN A 111 -4.23 6.62 -21.13
CA ASN A 111 -5.30 5.91 -21.86
C ASN A 111 -6.37 6.88 -22.40
N PHE A 112 -5.93 8.02 -22.93
CA PHE A 112 -6.75 8.86 -23.79
C PHE A 112 -6.41 8.55 -25.25
#